data_AF-A0A1H3KA50-F1
#
_entry.id   AF-A0A1H3KA50-F1
#
_cell.length_a   1.000
_cell.length_b   1.000
_cell.length_c   1.000
_cell.angle_alpha   90.00
_cell.angle_beta   90.00
_cell.angle_gamma   90.00
#
_symmetry.space_group_name_H-M   'P 1'
#
loop_
_entity.id
_entity.type
_entity.pdbx_description
1 polymer ?
#
loop_
_entity_poly.entity_id
_entity_poly.type
_entity_poly.pdbx_seq_one_letter_code
_entity_poly.pdbx_strand_id
1 'polypeptide(L)'
;MDDAPEREREGKTELAKDRTDWAEDRTVLANERTFASWIRSGLAAVAVALGLHALFRDFEPTWVPKMLANIFILTAIAIFVAAWRGAMRMQKRMKSHDTGGPPRTGLSAITAVLIAVSLATGVVLWLL
;
A
#
# COMPACT_ATOMS: atom_id res chain seq x y z
N MET A 1 43.18 37.83 -12.11
CA MET A 1 42.59 36.67 -11.44
C MET A 1 41.20 36.54 -12.06
N ASP A 2 41.07 35.64 -13.03
CA ASP A 2 39.89 35.55 -13.89
C ASP A 2 39.07 34.34 -13.43
N ASP A 3 38.20 34.57 -12.44
CA ASP A 3 37.43 33.52 -11.74
C ASP A 3 36.09 33.18 -12.44
N ALA A 4 35.84 33.77 -13.62
CA ALA A 4 34.65 33.54 -14.43
C ALA A 4 34.32 32.06 -14.71
N PRO A 5 35.29 31.18 -15.05
CA PRO A 5 35.00 29.77 -15.32
C PRO A 5 34.67 28.95 -14.06
N GLU A 6 35.07 29.39 -12.86
CA GLU A 6 34.74 28.70 -11.60
C GLU A 6 33.31 29.02 -11.16
N ARG A 7 32.90 30.30 -11.23
CA ARG A 7 31.52 30.74 -10.95
C ARG A 7 30.48 30.02 -11.80
N GLU A 8 30.79 29.78 -13.08
CA GLU A 8 29.88 29.06 -13.99
C GLU A 8 29.78 27.56 -13.66
N ARG A 9 30.88 26.95 -13.18
CA ARG A 9 30.89 25.54 -12.73
C ARG A 9 30.12 25.38 -11.44
N GLU A 10 30.29 26.28 -10.48
CA GLU A 10 29.53 26.30 -9.22
C GLU A 10 28.03 26.41 -9.47
N GLY A 11 27.61 27.35 -10.35
CA GLY A 11 26.21 27.48 -10.75
C GLY A 11 25.64 26.23 -11.42
N LYS A 12 26.42 25.55 -12.28
CA LYS A 12 26.01 24.26 -12.89
C LYS A 12 25.86 23.14 -11.85
N THR A 13 26.73 23.09 -10.85
CA THR A 13 26.65 22.08 -9.77
C THR A 13 25.47 22.34 -8.83
N GLU A 14 25.18 23.59 -8.50
CA GLU A 14 24.04 23.96 -7.66
C GLU A 14 22.71 23.62 -8.35
N LEU A 15 22.56 23.99 -9.63
CA LEU A 15 21.40 23.63 -10.45
C LEU A 15 21.22 22.10 -10.60
N ALA A 16 22.31 21.34 -10.64
CA ALA A 16 22.25 19.88 -10.68
C ALA A 16 21.78 19.29 -9.34
N LYS A 17 22.17 19.91 -8.23
CA LYS A 17 21.75 19.54 -6.88
C LYS A 17 20.27 19.80 -6.68
N ASP A 18 19.80 21.00 -7.00
CA ASP A 18 18.38 21.37 -6.92
C ASP A 18 17.51 20.38 -7.71
N ARG A 19 17.89 20.07 -8.95
CA ARG A 19 17.15 19.09 -9.77
C ARG A 19 17.04 17.71 -9.11
N THR A 20 18.06 17.31 -8.36
CA THR A 20 18.08 16.05 -7.61
C THR A 20 17.14 16.11 -6.42
N ASP A 21 17.18 17.21 -5.65
CA ASP A 21 16.32 17.43 -4.49
C ASP A 21 14.83 17.48 -4.91
N TRP A 22 14.51 18.22 -5.99
CA TRP A 22 13.17 18.24 -6.59
C TRP A 22 12.72 16.89 -7.14
N ALA A 23 13.66 16.01 -7.54
CA ALA A 23 13.34 14.65 -7.95
C ALA A 23 13.03 13.77 -6.73
N GLU A 24 13.82 13.89 -5.65
CA GLU A 24 13.61 13.17 -4.39
C GLU A 24 12.24 13.50 -3.78
N ASP A 25 11.89 14.78 -3.66
CA ASP A 25 10.59 15.22 -3.13
C ASP A 25 9.41 14.61 -3.88
N ARG A 26 9.49 14.54 -5.22
CA ARG A 26 8.45 13.91 -6.04
C ARG A 26 8.32 12.41 -5.77
N THR A 27 9.43 11.72 -5.53
CA THR A 27 9.40 10.29 -5.18
C THR A 27 8.81 10.05 -3.80
N VAL A 28 9.11 10.94 -2.83
CA VAL A 28 8.53 10.89 -1.48
C VAL A 28 7.02 11.09 -1.54
N LEU A 29 6.57 12.15 -2.23
CA LEU A 29 5.14 12.45 -2.36
C LEU A 29 4.36 11.32 -3.07
N ALA A 30 4.95 10.70 -4.10
CA ALA A 30 4.35 9.55 -4.78
C ALA A 30 4.22 8.33 -3.85
N ASN A 31 5.21 8.12 -2.97
CA ASN A 31 5.18 7.05 -1.99
C ASN A 31 4.13 7.30 -0.89
N GLU A 32 4.00 8.54 -0.40
CA GLU A 32 2.95 8.92 0.56
C GLU A 32 1.55 8.68 -0.02
N ARG A 33 1.32 9.06 -1.29
CA ARG A 33 0.05 8.80 -1.98
C ARG A 33 -0.25 7.32 -2.09
N THR A 34 0.79 6.52 -2.38
CA THR A 34 0.67 5.07 -2.43
C THR A 34 0.27 4.55 -1.05
N PHE A 35 1.00 4.90 0.01
CA PHE A 35 0.70 4.52 1.38
C PHE A 35 -0.74 4.89 1.79
N ALA A 36 -1.15 6.14 1.56
CA ALA A 36 -2.51 6.60 1.86
C ALA A 36 -3.58 5.79 1.10
N SER A 37 -3.29 5.39 -0.14
CA SER A 37 -4.21 4.56 -0.92
C SER A 37 -4.33 3.14 -0.37
N TRP A 38 -3.23 2.55 0.11
CA TRP A 38 -3.27 1.27 0.80
C TRP A 38 -4.03 1.32 2.12
N ILE A 39 -3.81 2.37 2.93
CA ILE A 39 -4.56 2.58 4.19
C ILE A 39 -6.07 2.61 3.91
N ARG A 40 -6.50 3.31 2.86
CA ARG A 40 -7.90 3.37 2.44
C ARG A 40 -8.46 1.99 2.12
N SER A 41 -7.74 1.19 1.31
CA SER A 41 -8.18 -0.17 0.97
C SER A 41 -8.26 -1.09 2.19
N GLY A 42 -7.33 -0.96 3.14
CA GLY A 42 -7.38 -1.71 4.39
C GLY A 42 -8.58 -1.34 5.25
N LEU A 43 -8.88 -0.05 5.39
CA LEU A 43 -10.04 0.43 6.13
C LEU A 43 -11.37 -0.01 5.48
N ALA A 44 -11.45 0.03 4.15
CA ALA A 44 -12.61 -0.48 3.42
C ALA A 44 -12.86 -1.97 3.69
N ALA A 45 -11.80 -2.78 3.70
CA ALA A 45 -11.91 -4.20 4.04
C ALA A 45 -12.41 -4.42 5.48
N VAL A 46 -11.96 -3.62 6.45
CA VAL A 46 -12.47 -3.66 7.83
C VAL A 46 -13.95 -3.26 7.89
N ALA A 47 -14.35 -2.21 7.18
CA ALA A 47 -15.75 -1.78 7.14
C ALA A 47 -16.66 -2.87 6.57
N VAL A 48 -16.22 -3.57 5.51
CA VAL A 48 -16.95 -4.71 4.94
C VAL A 48 -17.03 -5.86 5.95
N ALA A 49 -15.95 -6.19 6.66
CA ALA A 49 -15.97 -7.23 7.70
C ALA A 49 -17.02 -6.95 8.78
N LEU A 50 -17.06 -5.70 9.26
CA LEU A 50 -18.02 -5.26 10.27
C LEU A 50 -19.45 -5.26 9.72
N GLY A 51 -19.65 -4.77 8.49
CA GLY A 51 -20.94 -4.79 7.82
C GLY A 51 -21.48 -6.20 7.64
N LEU A 52 -20.62 -7.15 7.24
CA LEU A 52 -20.98 -8.56 7.09
C LEU A 52 -21.36 -9.19 8.43
N HIS A 53 -20.58 -8.93 9.48
CA HIS A 53 -20.90 -9.43 10.82
C HIS A 53 -22.23 -8.88 11.34
N ALA A 54 -22.52 -7.61 11.06
CA ALA A 54 -23.77 -6.97 11.46
C ALA A 54 -24.99 -7.47 10.66
N LEU A 55 -24.86 -7.57 9.34
CA LEU A 55 -25.94 -7.99 8.43
C LEU A 55 -26.40 -9.43 8.69
N PHE A 56 -25.47 -10.32 9.05
CA PHE A 56 -25.74 -11.75 9.22
C PHE A 56 -25.73 -12.21 10.67
N ARG A 57 -26.02 -11.30 11.61
CA ARG A 57 -26.03 -11.60 13.05
C ARG A 57 -27.04 -12.69 13.42
N ASP A 58 -28.19 -12.69 12.76
CA ASP A 58 -29.32 -13.57 13.09
C ASP A 58 -29.38 -14.81 12.18
N PHE A 59 -28.32 -15.06 11.39
CA PHE A 59 -28.29 -16.18 10.44
C PHE A 59 -27.81 -17.49 11.11
N GLU A 60 -28.62 -18.55 11.00
CA GLU A 60 -28.21 -19.91 11.31
C GLU A 60 -27.78 -20.61 10.02
N PRO A 61 -26.55 -21.14 9.91
CA PRO A 61 -25.55 -21.31 10.97
C PRO A 61 -24.57 -20.12 11.13
N THR A 62 -24.35 -19.70 12.38
CA THR A 62 -23.58 -18.48 12.73
C THR A 62 -22.08 -18.53 12.42
N TRP A 63 -21.54 -19.67 11.97
CA TRP A 63 -20.12 -19.82 11.67
C TRP A 63 -19.73 -19.22 10.32
N VAL A 64 -20.62 -19.23 9.32
CA VAL A 64 -20.31 -18.73 7.97
C VAL A 64 -19.99 -17.23 7.97
N PRO A 65 -20.82 -16.35 8.58
CA PRO A 65 -20.53 -14.92 8.61
C PRO A 65 -19.28 -14.58 9.42
N LYS A 66 -19.05 -15.32 10.52
CA LYS A 66 -17.83 -15.17 11.34
C LYS A 66 -16.57 -15.51 10.54
N MET A 67 -16.59 -16.59 9.75
CA MET A 67 -15.46 -16.96 8.91
C MET A 67 -15.18 -15.90 7.86
N LEU A 68 -16.21 -15.45 7.12
CA LEU A 68 -16.03 -14.43 6.09
C LEU A 68 -15.53 -13.10 6.66
N ALA A 69 -16.09 -12.64 7.79
CA ALA A 69 -15.62 -11.44 8.46
C ALA A 69 -14.14 -11.57 8.89
N ASN A 70 -13.75 -12.73 9.43
CA ASN A 70 -12.37 -12.97 9.83
C ASN A 70 -11.40 -12.93 8.64
N ILE A 71 -11.80 -13.45 7.47
CA ILE A 71 -10.95 -13.39 6.27
C ILE A 71 -10.79 -11.93 5.79
N PHE A 72 -11.84 -11.11 5.82
CA PHE A 72 -11.71 -9.69 5.50
C PHE A 72 -10.76 -8.96 6.48
N ILE A 73 -10.81 -9.27 7.78
CA ILE A 73 -9.88 -8.74 8.77
C ILE A 73 -8.44 -9.16 8.47
N LEU A 74 -8.20 -10.46 8.20
CA LEU A 74 -6.87 -10.95 7.82
C LEU A 74 -6.34 -10.26 6.55
N THR A 75 -7.22 -10.00 5.60
CA THR A 75 -6.87 -9.29 4.37
C THR A 75 -6.53 -7.82 4.63
N ALA A 76 -7.28 -7.14 5.50
CA ALA A 76 -6.95 -5.78 5.94
C ALA A 76 -5.59 -5.72 6.64
N ILE A 77 -5.29 -6.68 7.52
CA ILE A 77 -3.98 -6.81 8.16
C ILE A 77 -2.89 -6.98 7.11
N ALA A 78 -3.08 -7.84 6.12
CA ALA A 78 -2.12 -8.04 5.03
C ALA A 78 -1.87 -6.75 4.22
N ILE A 79 -2.92 -5.97 3.94
CA ILE A 79 -2.84 -4.65 3.30
C ILE A 79 -2.00 -3.68 4.16
N PHE A 80 -2.27 -3.58 5.46
CA PHE A 80 -1.51 -2.70 6.34
C PHE A 80 -0.04 -3.11 6.46
N VAL A 81 0.25 -4.41 6.54
CA VAL A 81 1.62 -4.93 6.52
C VAL A 81 2.31 -4.61 5.20
N ALA A 82 1.61 -4.72 4.06
CA ALA A 82 2.16 -4.36 2.75
C ALA A 82 2.47 -2.85 2.67
N ALA A 83 1.57 -2.00 3.19
CA ALA A 83 1.76 -0.55 3.28
C ALA A 83 2.98 -0.19 4.14
N TRP A 84 3.10 -0.77 5.32
CA TRP A 84 4.25 -0.59 6.22
C TRP A 84 5.55 -1.02 5.53
N ARG A 85 5.59 -2.23 4.96
CA ARG A 85 6.79 -2.72 4.26
C ARG A 85 7.14 -1.86 3.06
N GLY A 86 6.16 -1.28 2.36
CA GLY A 86 6.39 -0.29 1.31
C GLY A 86 7.09 0.95 1.84
N ALA A 87 6.54 1.55 2.91
CA ALA A 87 7.09 2.74 3.55
C ALA A 87 8.52 2.52 4.08
N MET A 88 8.78 1.42 4.80
CA MET A 88 10.11 1.11 5.32
C MET A 88 11.14 0.81 4.23
N ARG A 89 10.75 0.18 3.13
CA ARG A 89 11.67 -0.09 2.00
C ARG A 89 12.12 1.20 1.32
N MET A 90 11.22 2.17 1.15
CA MET A 90 11.57 3.48 0.59
C MET A 90 12.55 4.22 1.50
N GLN A 91 12.22 4.30 2.80
CA GLN A 91 13.09 4.92 3.81
C GLN A 91 14.49 4.27 3.85
N LYS A 92 14.57 2.95 3.66
CA LYS A 92 15.85 2.22 3.64
C LYS A 92 16.66 2.46 2.35
N ARG A 93 16.02 2.64 1.18
CA ARG A 93 16.72 2.95 -0.09
C ARG A 93 17.31 4.36 -0.12
N MET A 94 16.67 5.32 0.54
CA MET A 94 17.22 6.68 0.62
C MET A 94 18.47 6.72 1.51
N LYS A 95 18.57 5.80 2.49
CA LYS A 95 19.74 5.65 3.37
C LYS A 95 20.80 4.67 2.85
N SER A 96 20.51 3.91 1.80
CA SER A 96 21.44 2.93 1.24
C SER A 96 21.18 2.85 -0.26
N HIS A 97 22.13 3.36 -1.06
CA HIS A 97 22.20 3.29 -2.52
C HIS A 97 22.25 1.84 -3.04
N ASP A 98 21.26 1.01 -2.69
CA ASP A 98 21.27 -0.42 -2.95
C ASP A 98 20.06 -0.81 -3.81
N THR A 99 20.34 -1.57 -4.87
CA THR A 99 19.52 -1.73 -6.08
C THR A 99 18.82 -3.09 -6.15
N GLY A 100 18.42 -3.70 -5.03
CA GLY A 100 17.65 -4.96 -5.07
C GLY A 100 16.13 -4.74 -5.21
N GLY A 101 15.54 -4.86 -6.40
CA GLY A 101 14.10 -4.61 -6.69
C GLY A 101 13.10 -5.47 -5.88
N PRO A 102 11.87 -4.96 -5.59
CA PRO A 102 10.94 -5.63 -4.69
C PRO A 102 10.26 -6.86 -5.32
N PRO A 103 9.98 -7.93 -4.54
CA PRO A 103 9.22 -9.07 -5.01
C PRO A 103 7.76 -8.69 -5.25
N ARG A 104 7.29 -8.86 -6.50
CA ARG A 104 5.92 -8.55 -6.98
C ARG A 104 4.85 -9.48 -6.41
N THR A 105 5.26 -10.54 -5.71
CA THR A 105 4.44 -11.65 -5.24
C THR A 105 3.46 -11.30 -4.11
N GLY A 106 3.74 -10.28 -3.30
CA GLY A 106 2.85 -9.92 -2.18
C GLY A 106 1.54 -9.23 -2.61
N LEU A 107 1.58 -8.43 -3.67
CA LEU A 107 0.40 -7.70 -4.17
C LEU A 107 -0.60 -8.63 -4.84
N SER A 108 -0.13 -9.59 -5.66
CA SER A 108 -0.99 -10.57 -6.32
C SER A 108 -1.72 -11.49 -5.33
N ALA A 109 -1.07 -11.85 -4.22
CA ALA A 109 -1.70 -12.67 -3.19
C ALA A 109 -2.88 -11.96 -2.50
N ILE A 110 -2.72 -10.67 -2.16
CA ILE A 110 -3.79 -9.87 -1.53
C ILE A 110 -5.00 -9.74 -2.48
N THR A 111 -4.75 -9.45 -3.76
CA THR A 111 -5.81 -9.34 -4.76
C THR A 111 -6.55 -10.68 -4.95
N ALA A 112 -5.83 -11.79 -5.02
CA ALA A 112 -6.43 -13.12 -5.17
C ALA A 112 -7.35 -13.46 -3.97
N VAL A 113 -6.89 -13.16 -2.74
CA VAL A 113 -7.71 -13.37 -1.53
C VAL A 113 -8.96 -12.51 -1.54
N LEU A 114 -8.86 -11.22 -1.88
CA LEU A 114 -10.03 -10.33 -1.96
C LEU A 114 -11.08 -10.84 -2.96
N ILE A 115 -10.64 -11.30 -4.14
CA ILE A 115 -11.53 -11.86 -5.16
C ILE A 115 -12.22 -13.11 -4.61
N ALA A 116 -11.46 -14.05 -4.04
CA ALA A 116 -12.01 -15.29 -3.49
C ALA A 116 -13.07 -15.02 -2.40
N VAL A 117 -12.81 -14.08 -1.50
CA VAL A 117 -13.73 -13.72 -0.42
C VAL A 117 -14.97 -13.00 -0.94
N SER A 118 -14.81 -12.12 -1.92
CA SER A 118 -15.93 -11.41 -2.55
C SER A 118 -16.87 -12.40 -3.25
N LEU A 119 -16.30 -13.37 -3.98
CA LEU A 119 -17.06 -14.45 -4.61
C LEU A 119 -17.77 -15.33 -3.58
N ALA A 120 -17.08 -15.75 -2.51
CA ALA A 120 -17.70 -16.54 -1.45
C ALA A 120 -18.88 -15.81 -0.79
N THR A 121 -18.72 -14.51 -0.53
CA THR A 121 -19.79 -13.65 0.01
C THR A 121 -20.97 -13.56 -0.97
N GLY A 122 -20.71 -13.40 -2.27
CA GLY A 122 -21.75 -13.39 -3.30
C GLY A 122 -22.51 -14.71 -3.42
N VAL A 123 -21.82 -15.85 -3.31
CA VAL A 123 -22.46 -17.18 -3.30
C VAL A 123 -23.36 -17.34 -2.07
N VAL A 124 -22.88 -16.94 -0.88
CA VAL A 124 -23.71 -16.98 0.34
C VAL A 124 -24.95 -16.11 0.21
N LEU A 125 -24.81 -14.90 -0.34
CA LEU A 125 -25.93 -14.00 -0.62
C LEU A 125 -26.94 -14.58 -1.63
N TRP A 126 -26.46 -15.35 -2.61
CA TRP A 126 -27.31 -15.97 -3.63
C TRP A 126 -28.06 -17.21 -3.11
N LEU A 127 -27.45 -17.94 -2.18
CA LEU A 127 -28.07 -19.12 -1.55
C LEU A 127 -29.04 -18.76 -0.42
N LEU A 128 -29.10 -17.47 -0.05
CA LEU A 128 -30.04 -16.88 0.90
C LEU A 128 -31.39 -16.60 0.22
#